data_AF-A0A8H3X6H9-F1
#
_entry.id   AF-A0A8H3X6H9-F1
#
_cell.length_a   1.000
_cell.length_b   1.000
_cell.length_c   1.000
_cell.angle_alpha   90.00
_cell.angle_beta   90.00
_cell.angle_gamma   90.00
#
_symmetry.space_group_name_H-M   'P 1'
#
loop_
_entity.id
_entity.type
_entity.pdbx_description
1 polymer ?
#
loop_
_entity_poly.entity_id
_entity_poly.type
_entity_poly.pdbx_seq_one_letter_code
_entity_poly.pdbx_strand_id
1 'polypeptide(L)' 'MLSLYQHELSEKSDVPGSNISALNPFKYSKEFMIKLYKLVGLPLEFEWHEYITCEELLQPMILIVPTEQKQKVSN' A
#
# COMPACT_ATOMS: atom_id res chain seq x y z
N MET A 1 -0.71 28.80 -12.36
CA MET A 1 0.49 28.65 -11.51
C MET A 1 0.13 28.16 -10.09
N LEU A 2 -1.00 28.56 -9.50
CA LEU A 2 -1.44 28.11 -8.16
C LEU A 2 -1.85 26.61 -8.08
N SER A 3 -2.31 25.98 -9.17
CA SER A 3 -2.77 24.58 -9.13
C SER A 3 -1.64 23.55 -9.03
N LEU A 4 -0.44 23.87 -9.54
CA LEU A 4 0.74 23.01 -9.42
C LEU A 4 1.26 22.97 -7.97
N TYR A 5 1.14 24.08 -7.24
CA TYR A 5 1.59 24.19 -5.85
C TYR A 5 0.74 23.35 -4.88
N GLN A 6 -0.56 23.17 -5.17
CA GLN A 6 -1.44 22.31 -4.39
C GLN A 6 -1.11 20.82 -4.55
N HIS A 7 -0.64 20.42 -5.73
CA HIS A 7 -0.26 19.03 -5.98
C HIS A 7 0.99 18.64 -5.17
N GLU A 8 2.01 19.50 -5.13
CA GLU A 8 3.25 19.19 -4.40
C GLU A 8 3.11 19.26 -2.87
N LEU A 9 2.19 20.08 -2.34
CA LEU A 9 1.91 20.12 -0.91
C LEU A 9 1.11 18.92 -0.42
N SER A 10 0.33 18.28 -1.31
CA SER A 10 -0.41 17.05 -0.99
C SER A 10 0.50 15.85 -0.72
N GLU A 11 1.74 15.88 -1.20
CA GLU A 11 2.70 14.77 -1.04
C GLU A 11 3.52 14.88 0.26
N LYS A 12 3.41 15.97 1.04
CA LYS A 12 4.27 16.23 2.21
C LYS A 12 3.60 16.09 3.58
N SER A 13 2.29 15.87 3.68
CA SER A 13 1.63 15.68 4.97
C SER A 13 1.37 14.20 5.25
N ASP A 14 2.36 13.49 5.78
CA ASP A 14 2.18 12.16 6.39
C ASP A 14 1.49 12.23 7.79
N VAL A 15 0.93 13.40 8.16
CA VAL A 15 0.22 13.61 9.43
C VAL A 15 -1.29 13.49 9.22
N PRO A 16 -2.01 12.66 9.99
CA PRO A 16 -3.46 12.62 9.92
C PRO A 16 -4.02 13.92 10.52
N GLY A 17 -4.60 14.78 9.68
CA GLY A 17 -5.46 15.89 10.13
C GLY A 17 -5.14 17.30 9.65
N SER A 18 -4.17 17.52 8.75
CA SER A 18 -3.76 18.90 8.38
C SER A 18 -4.12 19.32 6.95
N ASN A 19 -5.29 18.93 6.44
CA ASN A 19 -5.89 19.59 5.28
C ASN A 19 -7.43 19.50 5.37
N ILE A 20 -8.10 20.57 4.97
CA ILE A 20 -9.54 20.88 5.13
C ILE A 20 -10.47 19.89 4.37
N SER A 21 -9.94 18.76 3.87
CA SER A 21 -10.63 17.67 3.17
C SER A 21 -10.60 16.33 3.94
N ALA A 22 -10.38 16.34 5.26
CA ALA A 22 -10.38 15.12 6.07
C ALA A 22 -11.81 14.58 6.32
N LEU A 23 -12.51 14.18 5.25
CA LEU A 23 -13.81 13.49 5.32
C LEU A 23 -13.69 12.07 5.89
N ASN A 24 -12.47 11.55 6.05
CA ASN A 24 -12.22 10.28 6.73
C ASN A 24 -10.86 10.30 7.45
N PRO A 25 -10.81 10.24 8.80
CA PRO A 25 -9.57 10.20 9.56
C PRO A 25 -8.78 8.89 9.37
N PHE A 26 -9.38 7.86 8.78
CA PHE A 26 -8.78 6.56 8.49
C PHE A 26 -8.38 6.40 7.01
N LYS A 27 -8.24 7.51 6.28
CA LYS A 27 -7.73 7.47 4.91
C LYS A 27 -6.20 7.50 4.94
N TYR A 28 -5.58 6.49 4.33
CA TYR A 28 -4.13 6.35 4.25
C TYR A 28 -3.65 6.45 2.80
N SER A 29 -2.52 7.13 2.58
CA SER A 29 -1.84 7.11 1.28
C SER A 29 -1.27 5.71 1.03
N LYS A 30 -1.02 5.42 -0.24
CA LYS A 30 -0.43 4.15 -0.66
C LYS A 30 0.96 3.96 -0.03
N GLU A 31 1.76 5.01 -0.02
CA GLU A 31 3.12 5.05 0.51
C GLU A 31 3.12 4.86 2.02
N PHE A 32 2.17 5.49 2.74
CA PHE A 32 1.99 5.29 4.17
C PHE A 32 1.61 3.84 4.50
N MET A 33 0.68 3.23 3.76
CA MET A 33 0.29 1.84 3.95
C MET A 33 1.46 0.87 3.77
N ILE A 34 2.35 1.14 2.81
CA ILE A 34 3.54 0.31 2.58
C ILE A 34 4.52 0.43 3.75
N LYS A 35 4.71 1.63 4.32
CA LYS A 35 5.57 1.84 5.50
C LYS A 35 5.08 1.07 6.74
N LEU A 36 3.79 0.76 6.83
CA LEU A 36 3.21 -0.01 7.93
C LEU A 36 3.39 -1.53 7.80
N TYR A 37 3.81 -2.02 6.62
CA TYR A 37 3.95 -3.45 6.36
C TYR A 37 4.98 -4.10 7.29
N LYS A 38 4.59 -5.23 7.88
CA LYS A 38 5.47 -6.12 8.65
C LYS A 38 5.16 -7.55 8.25
N LEU A 39 6.21 -8.34 8.02
CA LEU A 39 6.06 -9.77 7.81
C LEU A 39 5.70 -10.42 9.15
N VAL A 40 4.43 -10.79 9.31
CA VAL A 40 3.91 -11.47 10.49
C VAL A 40 3.29 -12.80 10.06
N GLY A 41 3.29 -13.78 10.97
CA GLY A 41 2.68 -15.09 10.75
C GLY A 41 1.20 -15.02 10.37
N LEU A 42 0.69 -16.15 9.90
CA LEU A 42 -0.72 -16.29 9.57
C LEU A 42 -1.59 -16.08 10.83
N PRO A 43 -2.68 -15.31 10.78
CA PRO A 43 -3.61 -15.21 11.90
C PRO A 43 -4.24 -16.58 12.22
N LEU A 44 -4.51 -16.85 13.50
CA LEU A 44 -5.02 -18.15 13.96
C LEU A 44 -6.33 -18.56 13.27
N GLU A 45 -7.18 -17.59 12.94
CA GLU A 45 -8.46 -17.82 12.27
C GLU A 45 -8.29 -18.35 10.82
N PHE A 46 -7.12 -18.16 10.23
CA PHE A 46 -6.83 -18.57 8.86
C PHE A 46 -6.28 -20.01 8.78
N GLU A 47 -5.81 -20.60 9.88
CA GLU A 47 -5.38 -22.01 9.92
C GLU A 47 -6.50 -22.97 9.51
N TRP A 48 -7.76 -22.55 9.64
CA TRP A 48 -8.94 -23.37 9.29
C TRP A 48 -9.29 -23.34 7.80
N HIS A 49 -8.57 -22.57 6.98
CA HIS A 49 -8.89 -22.29 5.58
C HIS A 49 -7.74 -22.69 4.63
N GLU A 50 -7.26 -23.94 4.75
CA GLU A 50 -6.10 -24.49 4.03
C GLU A 50 -6.08 -24.22 2.51
N TYR A 51 -7.23 -24.12 1.85
CA TYR A 51 -7.32 -23.94 0.39
C TYR A 51 -7.16 -22.48 -0.09
N ILE A 52 -7.06 -21.50 0.83
CA ILE A 52 -6.91 -20.07 0.50
C ILE A 52 -5.56 -19.51 1.00
N THR A 53 -4.90 -20.24 1.90
CA THR A 53 -3.66 -19.80 2.54
C THR A 53 -2.43 -20.28 1.79
N CYS A 54 -1.45 -19.40 1.57
CA CYS A 54 -0.11 -19.82 1.17
C CYS A 54 0.70 -20.17 2.42
N GLU A 55 1.43 -21.29 2.39
CA GLU A 55 2.38 -21.63 3.45
C GLU A 55 3.51 -20.60 3.54
N GLU A 56 3.90 -20.02 2.40
CA GLU A 56 4.90 -18.95 2.34
C GLU A 56 4.23 -17.56 2.42
N LEU A 57 4.75 -16.73 3.33
CA LEU A 57 4.32 -15.34 3.47
C LEU A 57 4.94 -14.49 2.36
N LEU A 58 4.11 -14.00 1.44
CA LEU A 58 4.55 -13.14 0.35
C LEU A 58 4.52 -11.65 0.74
N GLN A 59 5.52 -10.91 0.30
CA GLN A 59 5.52 -9.45 0.41
C GLN A 59 4.54 -8.78 -0.57
N PRO A 60 4.06 -7.56 -0.27
CA PRO A 60 3.25 -6.79 -1.21
C PRO A 60 3.93 -6.68 -2.58
N MET A 61 3.19 -6.92 -3.67
CA MET A 61 3.75 -6.94 -5.03
C MET A 61 4.46 -5.64 -5.42
N ILE A 62 4.12 -4.51 -4.79
CA ILE A 62 4.78 -3.23 -5.03
C ILE A 62 6.26 -3.20 -4.61
N LEU A 63 6.66 -4.08 -3.68
CA LEU A 63 8.05 -4.23 -3.26
C LEU A 63 8.82 -5.21 -4.15
N ILE A 64 8.12 -5.94 -5.03
CA ILE A 64 8.71 -6.93 -5.91
C ILE A 64 9.14 -6.23 -7.20
N VAL A 65 10.42 -6.37 -7.56
CA VAL A 65 10.93 -5.91 -8.86
C VAL A 65 10.21 -6.69 -9.97
N PRO A 66 9.65 -6.02 -10.99
CA PRO A 66 9.01 -6.71 -12.11
C PRO A 66 9.97 -7.69 -12.78
N THR A 67 9.57 -8.94 -12.88
CA THR A 67 10.30 -9.95 -13.65
C THR A 67 10.08 -9.71 -15.15
N GLU A 68 11.08 -10.04 -15.98
CA GLU A 68 11.07 -9.88 -17.44
C GLU A 68 9.81 -10.43 -18.14
N GLN A 69 9.23 -11.51 -17.59
CA GLN A 69 7.98 -12.13 -18.06
C GLN A 69 6.78 -11.17 -18.05
N LYS A 70 6.68 -10.27 -17.05
CA LYS A 70 5.58 -9.30 -16.93
C LYS A 70 5.76 -8.09 -17.86
N GLN A 71 6.99 -7.83 -18.32
CA GLN A 71 7.30 -6.69 -19.19
C GLN A 71 6.82 -6.93 -20.63
N LYS A 72 6.76 -8.20 -21.06
CA LYS A 72 6.36 -8.59 -22.42
C LYS A 72 4.89 -8.40 -22.75
N VAL A 73 4.02 -8.22 -21.75
CA VAL A 73 2.55 -8.12 -21.91
C VAL A 73 2.06 -6.66 -21.87
N SER A 74 2.96 -5.68 -21.72
CA SER A 74 2.63 -4.26 -21.59
C SER A 74 2.85 -3.44 -22.87
N ASN A 75 3.02 -4.08 -24.03
CA ASN A 75 3.20 -3.40 -25.32
C ASN A 75 1.94 -3.46 -26.17
#